data_AF-A0A7K1SFF1-F1
#
_entry.id   AF-A0A7K1SFF1-F1
#
_cell.length_a   1.000
_cell.length_b   1.000
_cell.length_c   1.000
_cell.angle_alpha   90.00
_cell.angle_beta   90.00
_cell.angle_gamma   90.00
#
_symmetry.space_group_name_H-M   'P 1'
#
loop_
_entity.id
_entity.type
_entity.pdbx_description
1 polymer ?
#
loop_
_entity_poly.entity_id
_entity_poly.type
_entity_poly.pdbx_seq_one_letter_code
_entity_poly.pdbx_strand_id
1 'polypeptide(L)'
;MKTVDKRIRAGLLLFWALYFSIVFASNSADALNALSLLPSNWHFVSGNYGLIQKVVSMYEPPVWLSGFMFAGVILWEAVGAVLFWKAFGVTLRQNQKQSVMVHAAFGITIGLWAAFILADEIFLTYLLGGLASTHYNLLLAELATFILIRLLD
;
A
#
# COMPACT_ATOMS: atom_id res chain seq x y z
N MET A 1 -21.38 -19.32 -6.73
CA MET A 1 -21.18 -17.88 -6.94
C MET A 1 -21.78 -17.48 -8.28
N LYS A 2 -22.65 -16.47 -8.34
CA LYS A 2 -23.21 -16.00 -9.62
C LYS A 2 -22.10 -15.33 -10.44
N THR A 3 -22.21 -15.35 -11.77
CA THR A 3 -21.21 -14.76 -12.67
C THR A 3 -20.97 -13.27 -12.40
N VAL A 4 -21.99 -12.55 -11.91
CA VAL A 4 -21.89 -11.14 -11.53
C VAL A 4 -20.99 -10.95 -10.30
N ASP A 5 -21.22 -11.71 -9.23
CA ASP A 5 -20.42 -11.67 -7.99
C ASP A 5 -18.93 -11.95 -8.29
N LYS A 6 -18.65 -12.88 -9.22
CA LYS A 6 -17.29 -13.16 -9.71
C LYS A 6 -16.63 -11.92 -10.31
N ARG A 7 -17.33 -11.25 -11.23
CA ARG A 7 -16.79 -10.10 -11.98
C ARG A 7 -16.53 -8.92 -11.05
N ILE A 8 -17.43 -8.67 -10.10
CA ILE A 8 -17.25 -7.63 -9.09
C ILE A 8 -16.00 -7.93 -8.25
N ARG A 9 -15.87 -9.16 -7.72
CA ARG A 9 -14.68 -9.55 -6.94
C ARG A 9 -13.38 -9.40 -7.73
N ALA A 10 -13.36 -9.88 -8.97
CA ALA A 10 -12.17 -9.77 -9.82
C ALA A 10 -11.82 -8.30 -10.12
N GLY A 11 -12.83 -7.45 -10.37
CA GLY A 11 -12.63 -6.01 -10.58
C GLY A 11 -12.03 -5.32 -9.36
N LEU A 12 -12.54 -5.62 -8.16
CA LEU A 12 -12.03 -5.06 -6.91
C LEU A 12 -10.58 -5.50 -6.62
N LEU A 13 -10.27 -6.77 -6.84
CA LEU A 13 -8.90 -7.28 -6.68
C LEU A 13 -7.94 -6.68 -7.71
N LEU A 14 -8.39 -6.50 -8.95
CA LEU A 14 -7.60 -5.84 -10.00
C LEU A 14 -7.33 -4.38 -9.65
N PHE A 15 -8.34 -3.67 -9.12
CA PHE A 15 -8.17 -2.29 -8.67
C PHE A 15 -7.04 -2.19 -7.63
N TRP A 16 -7.08 -3.01 -6.58
CA TRP A 16 -6.03 -2.99 -5.55
C TRP A 16 -4.67 -3.45 -6.08
N ALA A 17 -4.63 -4.44 -6.98
CA ALA A 17 -3.39 -4.85 -7.65
C ALA A 17 -2.74 -3.69 -8.41
N LEU A 18 -3.53 -2.95 -9.18
CA LEU A 18 -3.07 -1.78 -9.94
C LEU A 18 -2.66 -0.63 -9.01
N TYR A 19 -3.47 -0.34 -8.00
CA TYR A 19 -3.19 0.69 -7.01
C TYR A 19 -1.83 0.47 -6.34
N PHE A 20 -1.60 -0.70 -5.75
CA PHE A 20 -0.33 -1.00 -5.09
C PHE A 20 0.85 -1.10 -6.08
N SER A 21 0.61 -1.50 -7.34
CA SER A 21 1.65 -1.46 -8.37
C SER A 21 2.09 -0.02 -8.68
N ILE A 22 1.14 0.91 -8.77
CA ILE A 22 1.43 2.33 -9.01
C ILE A 22 2.14 2.95 -7.81
N VAL A 23 1.69 2.66 -6.58
CA VAL A 23 2.31 3.14 -5.35
C VAL A 23 3.74 2.61 -5.20
N PHE A 24 3.93 1.30 -5.39
CA PHE A 24 5.26 0.69 -5.38
C PHE A 24 6.18 1.33 -6.43
N ALA A 25 5.69 1.55 -7.65
CA ALA A 25 6.48 2.14 -8.72
C ALA A 25 6.86 3.60 -8.41
N SER A 26 5.92 4.42 -7.93
CA SER A 26 6.19 5.83 -7.62
C SER A 26 7.07 6.00 -6.37
N ASN A 27 6.93 5.15 -5.35
CA ASN A 27 7.82 5.14 -4.18
C ASN A 27 9.21 4.61 -4.52
N SER A 28 9.32 3.59 -5.37
CA SER A 28 10.62 3.12 -5.85
C SER A 28 11.33 4.19 -6.66
N ALA A 29 10.61 4.91 -7.52
CA ALA A 29 11.17 6.04 -8.26
C ALA A 29 11.58 7.18 -7.32
N ASP A 30 10.82 7.46 -6.26
CA ASP A 30 11.18 8.45 -5.24
C ASP A 30 12.48 8.07 -4.51
N ALA A 31 12.65 6.79 -4.13
CA ALA A 31 13.88 6.29 -3.53
C ALA A 31 15.08 6.42 -4.50
N LEU A 32 14.92 6.05 -5.77
CA LEU A 32 15.97 6.19 -6.78
C LEU A 32 16.31 7.67 -7.04
N ASN A 33 15.31 8.55 -7.02
CA ASN A 33 15.50 10.00 -7.15
C ASN A 33 16.30 10.56 -5.97
N ALA A 34 15.99 10.15 -4.73
CA ALA A 34 16.73 10.54 -3.53
C ALA A 34 18.20 10.08 -3.57
N LEU A 35 18.48 8.95 -4.25
CA LEU A 35 19.82 8.44 -4.50
C LEU A 35 20.51 9.08 -5.72
N SER A 36 19.87 10.05 -6.39
CA SER A 36 20.36 10.66 -7.63
C SER A 36 20.63 9.66 -8.76
N LEU A 37 19.87 8.54 -8.78
CA LEU A 37 19.97 7.50 -9.80
C LEU A 37 19.03 7.73 -10.99
N LEU A 38 18.14 8.73 -10.90
CA LEU A 38 17.22 9.10 -11.97
C LEU A 38 17.63 10.44 -12.63
N PRO A 39 17.27 10.65 -13.91
CA PRO A 39 17.46 11.94 -14.58
C PRO A 39 16.74 13.08 -13.87
N SER A 40 17.29 14.29 -13.93
CA SER A 40 16.72 15.47 -13.27
C SER A 40 15.35 15.91 -13.80
N ASN A 41 14.93 15.41 -14.97
CA ASN A 41 13.61 15.63 -15.56
C ASN A 41 12.63 14.47 -15.29
N TRP A 42 12.96 13.55 -14.39
CA TRP A 42 12.06 12.47 -14.01
C TRP A 42 10.96 13.00 -13.07
N HIS A 43 9.70 12.89 -13.50
CA HIS A 43 8.56 13.48 -12.77
C HIS A 43 7.71 12.45 -12.01
N PHE A 44 7.80 11.16 -12.36
CA PHE A 44 7.00 10.13 -11.72
C PHE A 44 7.66 9.69 -10.41
N VAL A 45 7.45 10.50 -9.36
CA VAL A 45 7.87 10.25 -7.98
C VAL A 45 6.70 10.53 -7.04
N SER A 46 6.60 9.80 -5.93
CA SER A 46 5.50 9.99 -4.98
C SER A 46 5.69 11.21 -4.07
N GLY A 47 6.94 11.58 -3.78
CA GLY A 47 7.28 12.58 -2.76
C GLY A 47 7.15 12.07 -1.32
N ASN A 48 6.81 10.78 -1.14
CA ASN A 48 6.64 10.16 0.16
C ASN A 48 7.95 10.04 0.95
N TYR A 49 9.10 9.93 0.29
CA TYR A 49 10.38 9.89 0.99
C TYR A 49 10.65 11.19 1.75
N GLY A 50 10.41 12.34 1.10
CA GLY A 50 10.55 13.65 1.75
C GLY A 50 9.58 13.83 2.92
N LEU A 51 8.36 13.30 2.80
CA LEU A 51 7.40 13.28 3.92
C LEU A 51 7.90 12.41 5.08
N ILE A 52 8.42 11.22 4.80
CA ILE A 52 9.00 10.36 5.85
C ILE A 52 10.19 11.03 6.51
N GLN A 53 11.09 11.67 5.76
CA GLN A 53 12.20 12.42 6.35
C GLN A 53 11.69 13.51 7.29
N LYS A 54 10.68 14.28 6.86
CA LYS A 54 10.07 15.34 7.68
C LYS A 54 9.46 14.77 8.97
N VAL A 55 8.67 13.70 8.87
CA VAL A 55 7.99 13.05 10.00
C VAL A 55 9.00 12.46 10.99
N VAL A 56 9.96 11.70 10.46
CA VAL A 56 10.98 11.01 11.28
C VAL A 56 11.91 12.02 11.95
N SER A 57 12.16 13.19 11.35
CA SER A 57 12.97 14.26 11.94
C SER A 57 12.42 14.86 13.24
N MET A 58 11.16 14.57 13.60
CA MET A 58 10.53 15.03 14.85
C MET A 58 11.33 14.66 16.11
N TYR A 59 12.10 13.57 16.06
CA TYR A 59 12.93 13.09 17.17
C TYR A 59 14.43 13.16 16.89
N GLU A 60 14.87 13.97 15.93
CA GLU A 60 16.29 14.10 15.54
C GLU A 60 17.04 12.76 15.37
N PRO A 61 16.47 11.76 14.66
CA PRO A 61 17.08 10.44 14.58
C PRO A 61 18.27 10.43 13.62
N PRO A 62 19.05 9.32 13.62
CA PRO A 62 20.08 9.11 12.62
C PRO A 62 19.54 9.20 11.18
N VAL A 63 20.32 9.80 10.28
CA VAL A 63 19.95 10.05 8.87
C VAL A 63 19.51 8.77 8.12
N TRP A 64 20.05 7.61 8.48
CA TRP A 64 19.73 6.35 7.81
C TRP A 64 18.31 5.83 8.15
N LEU A 65 17.69 6.29 9.24
CA LEU A 65 16.43 5.72 9.73
C LEU A 65 15.28 5.96 8.75
N SER A 66 15.14 7.15 8.19
CA SER A 66 14.13 7.46 7.18
C SER A 66 14.28 6.59 5.93
N GLY A 67 15.51 6.35 5.50
CA GLY A 67 15.82 5.45 4.38
C GLY A 67 15.43 4.01 4.68
N PHE A 68 15.75 3.51 5.87
CA PHE A 68 15.38 2.17 6.32
C PHE A 68 13.86 1.99 6.39
N MET A 69 13.14 2.94 7.01
CA MET A 69 11.68 2.88 7.09
C MET A 69 11.03 2.92 5.71
N PHE A 70 11.51 3.80 4.81
CA PHE A 70 10.96 3.90 3.46
C PHE A 70 11.25 2.65 2.62
N ALA A 71 12.42 2.04 2.75
CA ALA A 71 12.72 0.75 2.12
C ALA A 71 11.77 -0.35 2.63
N GLY A 72 11.44 -0.33 3.92
CA GLY A 72 10.42 -1.21 4.51
C GLY A 72 9.04 -1.02 3.89
N VAL A 73 8.60 0.23 3.72
CA VAL A 73 7.34 0.59 3.05
C VAL A 73 7.30 0.05 1.61
N ILE A 74 8.34 0.34 0.82
CA ILE A 74 8.44 -0.12 -0.58
C ILE A 74 8.35 -1.64 -0.67
N LEU A 75 9.07 -2.36 0.22
CA LEU A 75 9.03 -3.82 0.25
C LEU A 75 7.62 -4.33 0.59
N TRP A 76 6.95 -3.71 1.55
CA TRP A 76 5.61 -4.10 1.98
C TRP A 76 4.58 -3.88 0.86
N GLU A 77 4.67 -2.76 0.15
CA GLU A 77 3.84 -2.46 -1.02
C GLU A 77 4.08 -3.44 -2.17
N ALA A 78 5.34 -3.82 -2.41
CA ALA A 78 5.70 -4.83 -3.41
C ALA A 78 5.06 -6.19 -3.09
N VAL A 79 5.13 -6.61 -1.83
CA VAL A 79 4.48 -7.85 -1.37
C VAL A 79 2.97 -7.75 -1.56
N GLY A 80 2.35 -6.63 -1.18
CA GLY A 80 0.93 -6.37 -1.39
C GLY A 80 0.51 -6.47 -2.86
N ALA A 81 1.22 -5.79 -3.76
CA ALA A 81 0.98 -5.83 -5.20
C ALA A 81 1.04 -7.26 -5.76
N VAL A 82 2.09 -8.02 -5.40
CA VAL A 82 2.25 -9.41 -5.84
C VAL A 82 1.12 -10.29 -5.33
N LEU A 83 0.70 -10.14 -4.07
CA LEU A 83 -0.39 -10.92 -3.50
C LEU A 83 -1.73 -10.58 -4.16
N PHE A 84 -2.01 -9.31 -4.44
CA PHE A 84 -3.24 -8.91 -5.14
C PHE A 84 -3.27 -9.43 -6.57
N TRP A 85 -2.17 -9.38 -7.32
CA TRP A 85 -2.10 -9.99 -8.66
C TRP A 85 -2.35 -11.50 -8.62
N LYS A 86 -1.77 -12.20 -7.63
CA LYS A 86 -2.04 -13.63 -7.41
C LYS A 86 -3.51 -13.89 -7.08
N ALA A 87 -4.09 -13.12 -6.15
CA ALA A 87 -5.49 -13.19 -5.73
C ALA A 87 -6.45 -12.95 -6.92
N PHE A 88 -6.16 -11.96 -7.76
CA PHE A 88 -6.89 -11.69 -8.99
C PHE A 88 -6.85 -12.89 -9.95
N GLY A 89 -5.64 -13.42 -10.22
CA GLY A 89 -5.45 -14.55 -11.13
C GLY A 89 -6.18 -15.82 -10.67
N VAL A 90 -6.13 -16.17 -9.38
CA VAL A 90 -6.85 -17.33 -8.84
C VAL A 90 -8.36 -17.14 -8.85
N THR A 91 -8.85 -15.91 -8.66
CA THR A 91 -10.29 -15.58 -8.72
C THR A 91 -10.84 -15.69 -10.14
N LEU A 92 -10.08 -15.26 -11.15
CA LEU A 92 -10.47 -15.46 -12.55
C LEU A 92 -10.58 -16.94 -12.93
N ARG A 93 -9.65 -17.75 -12.42
CA ARG A 93 -9.55 -19.19 -12.69
C ARG A 93 -10.44 -20.07 -11.80
N GLN A 94 -11.20 -19.49 -10.86
CA GLN A 94 -12.05 -20.21 -9.90
C GLN A 94 -11.28 -21.30 -9.12
N ASN A 95 -10.05 -20.98 -8.71
CA ASN A 95 -9.21 -21.94 -8.00
C ASN A 95 -9.61 -22.05 -6.52
N GLN A 96 -9.56 -23.26 -5.96
CA GLN A 96 -9.86 -23.52 -4.55
C GLN A 96 -8.97 -22.72 -3.57
N LYS A 97 -7.78 -22.29 -4.00
CA LYS A 97 -6.87 -21.42 -3.22
C LYS A 97 -7.30 -19.95 -3.17
N GLN A 98 -8.41 -19.56 -3.82
CA GLN A 98 -8.89 -18.18 -3.89
C GLN A 98 -9.01 -17.54 -2.51
N SER A 99 -9.69 -18.21 -1.56
CA SER A 99 -9.93 -17.64 -0.24
C SER A 99 -8.62 -17.29 0.46
N VAL A 100 -7.66 -18.21 0.49
CA VAL A 100 -6.35 -18.00 1.15
C VAL A 100 -5.60 -16.82 0.53
N MET A 101 -5.56 -16.71 -0.80
CA MET A 101 -4.82 -15.63 -1.47
C MET A 101 -5.47 -14.26 -1.27
N VAL A 102 -6.80 -14.20 -1.28
CA VAL A 102 -7.54 -12.96 -1.00
C VAL A 102 -7.28 -12.50 0.44
N HIS A 103 -7.37 -13.41 1.42
CA HIS A 103 -7.13 -13.07 2.83
C HIS A 103 -5.67 -12.63 3.06
N ALA A 104 -4.70 -13.31 2.42
CA ALA A 104 -3.31 -12.93 2.52
C ALA A 104 -3.04 -11.53 1.94
N ALA A 105 -3.60 -11.23 0.76
CA ALA A 105 -3.43 -9.92 0.13
C ALA A 105 -3.96 -8.79 1.02
N PHE A 106 -5.25 -8.87 1.42
CA PHE A 106 -5.86 -7.88 2.31
C PHE A 106 -5.20 -7.82 3.68
N GLY A 107 -4.83 -8.97 4.27
CA GLY A 107 -4.19 -9.00 5.58
C GLY A 107 -2.85 -8.25 5.60
N ILE A 108 -2.04 -8.41 4.55
CA ILE A 108 -0.76 -7.70 4.42
C ILE A 108 -0.97 -6.19 4.26
N THR A 109 -1.92 -5.75 3.43
CA THR A 109 -2.09 -4.33 3.10
C THR A 109 -2.90 -3.55 4.13
N ILE A 110 -3.91 -4.18 4.76
CA ILE A 110 -4.54 -3.66 5.98
C ILE A 110 -3.48 -3.48 7.08
N GLY A 111 -2.56 -4.44 7.22
CA GLY A 111 -1.43 -4.34 8.14
C GLY A 111 -0.51 -3.15 7.83
N LEU A 112 -0.25 -2.87 6.55
CA LEU A 112 0.54 -1.71 6.12
C LEU A 112 -0.13 -0.39 6.55
N TRP A 113 -1.43 -0.19 6.28
CA TRP A 113 -2.11 1.04 6.68
C TRP A 113 -2.25 1.18 8.19
N ALA A 114 -2.49 0.07 8.89
CA ALA A 114 -2.49 0.07 10.35
C ALA A 114 -1.12 0.48 10.91
N ALA A 115 -0.02 -0.01 10.32
CA ALA A 115 1.33 0.40 10.70
C ALA A 115 1.57 1.89 10.45
N PHE A 116 1.08 2.44 9.33
CA PHE A 116 1.14 3.89 9.08
C PHE A 116 0.36 4.71 10.10
N ILE A 117 -0.83 4.26 10.50
CA ILE A 117 -1.63 4.95 11.54
C ILE A 117 -0.92 4.91 12.90
N LEU A 118 -0.27 3.79 13.25
CA LEU A 118 0.54 3.72 14.46
C LEU A 118 1.77 4.65 14.36
N ALA A 119 2.40 4.72 13.20
CA ALA A 119 3.50 5.66 12.96
C ALA A 119 3.03 7.11 13.04
N ASP A 120 1.83 7.43 12.55
CA ASP A 120 1.24 8.77 12.67
C ASP A 120 1.13 9.22 14.13
N GLU A 121 0.76 8.31 15.02
CA GLU A 121 0.70 8.58 16.46
C GLU A 121 2.11 8.68 17.07
N ILE A 122 3.02 7.75 16.74
CA ILE A 122 4.39 7.76 17.26
C ILE A 122 5.10 9.05 16.90
N PHE A 123 4.97 9.53 15.65
CA PHE A 123 5.66 10.72 15.16
C PHE A 123 4.80 12.00 15.21
N LEU A 124 3.62 11.93 15.84
CA LEU A 124 2.73 13.07 16.04
C LEU A 124 2.42 13.82 14.72
N THR A 125 2.18 13.08 13.63
CA THR A 125 2.09 13.63 12.26
C THR A 125 0.94 14.61 12.07
N TYR A 126 -0.06 14.57 12.96
CA TYR A 126 -1.14 15.55 13.01
C TYR A 126 -0.65 16.98 13.31
N LEU A 127 0.52 17.14 13.96
CA LEU A 127 1.16 18.45 14.14
C LEU A 127 1.71 19.02 12.82
N LEU A 128 1.88 18.19 11.78
CA LEU A 128 2.47 18.56 10.50
C LEU A 128 1.44 18.88 9.40
N GLY A 129 0.14 18.89 9.70
CA GLY A 129 -0.92 19.42 8.82
C GLY A 129 -1.71 18.40 8.00
N GLY A 130 -2.38 17.43 8.65
CA GLY A 130 -3.49 16.67 8.04
C GLY A 130 -3.14 15.40 7.24
N LEU A 131 -1.88 14.97 7.24
CA LEU A 131 -1.40 13.78 6.51
C LEU A 131 -2.09 12.47 6.94
N ALA A 132 -2.52 12.37 8.19
CA ALA A 132 -3.11 11.15 8.76
C ALA A 132 -4.40 10.68 8.06
N SER A 133 -5.17 11.61 7.47
CA SER A 133 -6.48 11.28 6.87
C SER A 133 -6.39 10.26 5.73
N THR A 134 -5.28 10.26 4.97
CA THR A 134 -5.09 9.35 3.84
C THR A 134 -4.96 7.90 4.30
N HIS A 135 -4.18 7.64 5.36
CA HIS A 135 -3.99 6.28 5.88
C HIS A 135 -5.29 5.69 6.42
N TYR A 136 -6.09 6.48 7.15
CA TYR A 136 -7.42 6.07 7.61
C TYR A 136 -8.36 5.77 6.44
N ASN A 137 -8.41 6.64 5.42
CA ASN A 137 -9.28 6.44 4.27
C ASN A 137 -8.92 5.17 3.49
N LEU A 138 -7.63 4.88 3.31
CA LEU A 138 -7.16 3.67 2.64
C LEU A 138 -7.45 2.41 3.46
N LEU A 139 -7.22 2.45 4.78
CA LEU A 139 -7.58 1.36 5.68
C LEU A 139 -9.09 1.06 5.60
N LEU A 140 -9.94 2.09 5.69
CA LEU A 140 -11.39 1.94 5.60
C LEU A 140 -11.83 1.41 4.24
N ALA A 141 -11.23 1.89 3.15
CA ALA A 141 -11.51 1.42 1.79
C ALA A 141 -11.14 -0.07 1.63
N GLU A 142 -10.00 -0.52 2.16
CA GLU A 142 -9.61 -1.92 2.13
C GLU A 142 -10.52 -2.80 3.00
N LEU A 143 -10.85 -2.36 4.22
CA LEU A 143 -11.78 -3.08 5.09
C LEU A 143 -13.16 -3.21 4.44
N ALA A 144 -13.70 -2.12 3.88
CA ALA A 144 -14.98 -2.13 3.17
C ALA A 144 -14.94 -3.06 1.96
N THR A 145 -13.86 -3.03 1.17
CA THR A 145 -13.68 -3.94 0.04
C THR A 145 -13.61 -5.40 0.50
N PHE A 146 -12.87 -5.68 1.57
CA PHE A 146 -12.71 -7.02 2.10
C PHE A 146 -14.04 -7.59 2.62
N ILE A 147 -14.79 -6.79 3.38
CA ILE A 147 -16.15 -7.15 3.85
C ILE A 147 -17.07 -7.41 2.65
N LEU A 148 -17.07 -6.52 1.64
CA LEU A 148 -17.88 -6.71 0.44
C LEU A 148 -17.54 -8.03 -0.27
N ILE A 149 -16.25 -8.34 -0.44
CA ILE A 149 -15.81 -9.61 -1.05
C ILE A 149 -16.29 -10.83 -0.26
N ARG A 150 -16.33 -10.74 1.08
CA ARG A 150 -16.83 -11.80 1.97
C ARG A 150 -18.35 -11.94 1.92
N LEU A 151 -19.09 -10.87 1.68
CA LEU A 151 -20.54 -10.90 1.50
C LEU A 151 -20.95 -11.39 0.11
N LEU A 152 -20.03 -11.37 -0.86
CA LEU A 152 -20.18 -11.95 -2.20
C LEU A 152 -19.77 -13.44 -2.25
N ASP A 153 -19.42 -14.06 -1.12
CA ASP A 153 -19.25 -15.52 -0.99
C ASP A 153 -20.63 -16.23 -0.97
#